data_AF-A0A7J3CUJ8-F1
#
_entry.id   AF-A0A7J3CUJ8-F1
#
_cell.length_a   1.000
_cell.length_b   1.000
_cell.length_c   1.000
_cell.angle_alpha   90.00
_cell.angle_beta   90.00
_cell.angle_gamma   90.00
#
_symmetry.space_group_name_H-M   'P 1'
#
loop_
_entity.id
_entity.type
_entity.pdbx_description
1 polymer ?
#
loop_
_entity_poly.entity_id
_entity_poly.type
_entity_poly.pdbx_seq_one_letter_code
_entity_poly.pdbx_strand_id
1 'polypeptide(L)'
;MGVEDVIKSTKTQEQEKTIQKPEVRGFRINAKRVSRAEDLIKQLSQISFISYTIDPNDSKTIIALNVEARDISNNPYNFSIIYFKPNEIDVIYTITPKKSSKLRKLEVLSYVLNILSFCADIYSIKIEQLAQITENILLDATEYFSMDYQELYTKYDRLKEENEGLNKKIKMVEDSKKELENEVYTLKNKMQELNAKLQGLEKYSDDVLALKIQEWIAEHNGEFNLAEFAKVYNVPETRVEQILNNLIAEGYLEGSKG
;
A
#
# COMPACT_ATOMS: atom_id res chain seq x y z
N MET A 1 -20.10 -14.68 -10.79
CA MET A 1 -19.51 -14.70 -9.43
C MET A 1 -19.54 -13.26 -8.94
N GLY A 2 -20.36 -13.02 -7.92
CA GLY A 2 -21.00 -11.74 -7.66
C GLY A 2 -20.13 -10.73 -6.93
N VAL A 3 -20.42 -9.46 -7.20
CA VAL A 3 -19.88 -8.26 -6.56
C VAL A 3 -20.24 -8.19 -5.05
N GLU A 4 -21.06 -9.12 -4.56
CA GLU A 4 -21.48 -9.21 -3.15
C GLU A 4 -20.41 -9.80 -2.22
N ASP A 5 -19.41 -10.52 -2.73
CA ASP A 5 -18.33 -11.08 -1.90
C ASP A 5 -17.24 -10.05 -1.55
N VAL A 6 -17.20 -8.90 -2.25
CA VAL A 6 -16.25 -7.81 -1.96
C VAL A 6 -16.79 -6.87 -0.87
N ILE A 7 -18.11 -6.84 -0.64
CA ILE A 7 -18.72 -5.91 0.34
C ILE A 7 -18.75 -6.53 1.75
N LYS A 8 -18.71 -7.86 1.88
CA LYS A 8 -18.69 -8.55 3.18
C LYS A 8 -17.32 -8.58 3.87
N SER A 9 -16.22 -8.27 3.19
CA SER A 9 -14.89 -8.20 3.81
C SER A 9 -14.58 -6.85 4.47
N THR A 10 -15.43 -5.83 4.28
CA THR A 10 -15.18 -4.47 4.79
C THR A 10 -15.92 -4.13 6.09
N LYS A 11 -16.67 -5.06 6.69
CA LYS A 11 -17.50 -4.81 7.89
C LYS A 11 -17.03 -5.46 9.19
N THR A 12 -15.80 -5.98 9.25
CA THR A 12 -15.27 -6.60 10.47
C THR A 12 -13.86 -6.13 10.81
N GLN A 13 -13.59 -4.82 10.79
CA GLN A 13 -12.40 -4.23 11.44
C GLN A 13 -12.66 -2.80 11.97
N GLU A 14 -13.84 -2.54 12.55
CA GLU A 14 -13.90 -1.54 13.63
C GLU A 14 -13.58 -2.28 14.92
N GLN A 15 -12.28 -2.53 15.14
CA GLN A 15 -11.79 -2.80 16.47
C GLN A 15 -12.17 -1.61 17.33
N GLU A 16 -13.06 -1.83 18.29
CA GLU A 16 -13.21 -0.96 19.46
C GLU A 16 -11.81 -0.59 19.95
N LYS A 17 -11.40 0.65 19.73
CA LYS A 17 -10.23 1.23 20.38
C LYS A 17 -10.56 1.31 21.86
N THR A 18 -10.36 0.21 22.57
CA THR A 18 -10.22 0.20 24.02
C THR A 18 -9.14 1.23 24.32
N ILE A 19 -9.55 2.36 24.91
CA ILE A 19 -8.63 3.41 25.35
C ILE A 19 -7.79 2.79 26.46
N GLN A 20 -6.65 2.20 26.10
CA GLN A 20 -5.71 1.64 27.07
C GLN A 20 -5.25 2.79 27.97
N LYS A 21 -5.49 2.65 29.27
CA LYS A 21 -5.08 3.65 30.27
C LYS A 21 -3.55 3.64 30.39
N PRO A 22 -2.92 4.80 30.59
CA PRO A 22 -1.47 4.87 30.77
C PRO A 22 -1.07 4.11 32.04
N GLU A 23 0.03 3.37 31.96
CA GLU A 23 0.64 2.68 33.10
C GLU A 23 1.48 3.68 33.89
N VAL A 24 1.50 3.58 35.23
CA VAL A 24 2.32 4.43 36.10
C VAL A 24 3.46 3.61 36.67
N ARG A 25 4.69 4.11 36.54
CA ARG A 25 5.90 3.50 37.12
C ARG A 25 6.73 4.55 37.87
N GLY A 26 7.71 4.09 38.63
CA GLY A 26 8.60 4.99 39.34
C GLY A 26 9.87 4.32 39.82
N PHE A 27 10.82 5.15 40.26
CA PHE A 27 12.06 4.72 40.91
C PHE A 27 12.45 5.69 42.02
N ARG A 28 13.26 5.20 42.96
CA ARG A 28 13.72 5.96 44.12
C ARG A 28 15.22 6.16 44.08
N ILE A 29 15.65 7.38 44.40
CA ILE A 29 17.04 7.75 44.60
C ILE A 29 17.22 8.10 46.08
N ASN A 30 18.20 7.47 46.75
CA ASN A 30 18.53 7.86 48.11
C ASN A 30 19.37 9.15 48.06
N ALA A 31 18.87 10.21 48.70
CA ALA A 31 19.52 11.51 48.69
C ALA A 31 19.17 12.28 49.96
N LYS A 32 20.16 12.91 50.61
CA LYS A 32 19.94 13.67 51.83
C LYS A 32 19.89 15.17 51.53
N ARG A 33 18.80 15.84 51.90
CA ARG A 33 18.68 17.29 51.76
C ARG A 33 19.63 17.98 52.76
N VAL A 34 20.53 18.80 52.23
CA VAL A 34 21.55 19.55 53.00
C VAL A 34 21.08 20.98 53.27
N SER A 35 20.36 21.59 52.31
CA SER A 35 19.93 22.99 52.36
C SER A 35 18.44 23.15 52.74
N ARG A 36 17.95 24.39 52.85
CA ARG A 36 16.55 24.65 53.23
C ARG A 36 15.61 24.35 52.08
N ALA A 37 14.35 24.07 52.41
CA ALA A 37 13.30 23.83 51.41
C ALA A 37 13.05 25.06 50.51
N GLU A 38 13.24 26.26 51.04
CA GLU A 38 13.14 27.53 50.30
C GLU A 38 14.17 27.64 49.17
N ASP A 39 15.40 27.17 49.41
CA ASP A 39 16.46 27.17 48.40
C ASP A 39 16.11 26.25 47.22
N LEU A 40 15.46 25.11 47.51
CA LEU A 40 14.94 24.21 46.49
C LEU A 40 13.84 24.84 45.65
N ILE A 41 12.90 25.53 46.29
CA ILE A 41 11.83 26.25 45.59
C ILE A 41 12.43 27.33 44.67
N LYS A 42 13.46 28.04 45.14
CA LYS A 42 14.14 29.07 44.36
C LYS A 42 14.87 28.50 43.15
N GLN A 43 15.47 27.30 43.25
CA GLN A 43 16.11 26.65 42.10
C GLN A 43 15.06 26.08 41.12
N LEU A 44 14.01 25.42 41.64
CA LEU A 44 12.96 24.86 40.80
C LEU A 44 12.16 25.94 40.05
N SER A 45 11.99 27.13 40.62
CA SER A 45 11.30 28.24 39.95
C SER A 45 12.07 28.84 38.77
N GLN A 46 13.37 28.57 38.65
CA GLN A 46 14.17 28.94 37.48
C GLN A 46 13.90 28.03 36.28
N ILE A 47 13.27 26.88 36.49
CA ILE A 47 13.04 25.87 35.46
C ILE A 47 11.64 26.07 34.86
N SER A 48 11.59 26.65 33.66
CA SER A 48 10.33 27.10 33.02
C SER A 48 9.36 25.97 32.64
N PHE A 49 9.84 24.74 32.49
CA PHE A 49 9.01 23.59 32.08
C PHE A 49 8.47 22.77 33.26
N ILE A 50 8.71 23.20 34.50
CA ILE A 50 8.30 22.49 35.72
C ILE A 50 7.28 23.33 36.48
N SER A 51 6.18 22.70 36.88
CA SER A 51 5.29 23.22 37.92
C SER A 51 5.70 22.61 39.25
N TYR A 52 5.81 23.38 40.32
CA TYR A 52 6.10 22.83 41.64
C TYR A 52 5.01 23.20 42.65
N THR A 53 4.81 22.33 43.64
CA THR A 53 3.93 22.57 44.79
C THR A 53 4.54 21.97 46.05
N ILE A 54 4.18 22.52 47.21
CA ILE A 54 4.45 21.86 48.49
C ILE A 54 3.35 20.80 48.69
N ASP A 55 3.72 19.63 49.22
CA ASP A 55 2.74 18.59 49.51
C ASP A 55 1.79 19.08 50.63
N PRO A 56 0.45 19.09 50.40
CA PRO A 56 -0.52 19.52 51.40
C PRO A 56 -0.51 18.64 52.66
N ASN A 57 -0.06 17.40 52.57
CA ASN A 57 0.00 16.47 53.71
C ASN A 57 1.37 16.49 54.41
N ASP A 58 2.44 16.89 53.71
CA ASP A 58 3.79 16.98 54.26
C ASP A 58 4.51 18.25 53.79
N SER A 59 4.50 19.26 54.67
CA SER A 59 5.20 20.54 54.47
C SER A 59 6.71 20.42 54.17
N LYS A 60 7.33 19.27 54.42
CA LYS A 60 8.76 19.04 54.15
C LYS A 60 9.03 18.49 52.76
N THR A 61 7.99 18.06 52.05
CA THR A 61 8.08 17.45 50.72
C THR A 61 7.70 18.45 49.65
N ILE A 62 8.59 18.61 48.66
CA ILE A 62 8.36 19.48 47.50
C ILE A 62 8.11 18.58 46.29
N ILE A 63 7.04 18.85 45.56
CA ILE A 63 6.61 18.10 44.39
C ILE A 63 6.93 18.92 43.16
N ALA A 64 7.73 18.39 42.25
CA ALA A 64 7.95 18.94 40.92
C ALA A 64 7.19 18.09 39.89
N LEU A 65 6.34 18.73 39.11
CA LEU A 65 5.49 18.14 38.09
C LEU A 65 5.89 18.69 36.72
N ASN A 66 6.19 17.79 35.80
CA ASN A 66 6.32 18.09 34.38
C ASN A 66 5.19 17.40 33.62
N VAL A 67 4.36 18.21 32.98
CA VAL A 67 3.25 17.76 32.13
C VAL A 67 3.66 17.97 30.67
N GLU A 68 3.94 16.86 29.98
CA GLU A 68 4.36 16.87 28.57
C GLU A 68 3.18 16.86 27.62
N ALA A 69 2.08 16.18 27.98
CA ALA A 69 0.87 16.13 27.16
C ALA A 69 -0.39 15.99 28.01
N ARG A 70 -1.48 16.56 27.49
CA ARG A 70 -2.83 16.46 28.06
C ARG A 70 -3.78 15.77 27.08
N ASP A 71 -4.79 15.11 27.62
CA ASP A 71 -5.86 14.52 26.80
C ASP A 71 -6.84 15.58 26.28
N ILE A 72 -7.82 15.15 25.48
CA ILE A 72 -8.88 16.01 24.89
C ILE A 72 -9.74 16.65 25.99
N SER A 73 -9.79 16.06 27.18
CA SER A 73 -10.47 16.55 28.36
C SER A 73 -9.57 17.40 29.27
N ASN A 74 -8.37 17.79 28.79
CA ASN A 74 -7.37 18.59 29.48
C ASN A 74 -6.71 17.93 30.72
N ASN A 75 -6.88 16.62 30.92
CA ASN A 75 -6.21 15.87 31.98
C ASN A 75 -4.76 15.54 31.58
N PRO A 76 -3.80 15.58 32.53
CA PRO A 76 -2.44 15.13 32.27
C PRO A 76 -2.41 13.66 31.82
N TYR A 77 -1.92 13.41 30.62
CA TYR A 77 -1.86 12.07 30.03
C TYR A 77 -0.43 11.54 29.92
N ASN A 78 0.53 12.44 29.69
CA ASN A 78 1.95 12.14 29.74
C ASN A 78 2.62 13.11 30.71
N PHE A 79 3.06 12.60 31.86
CA PHE A 79 3.67 13.41 32.90
C PHE A 79 4.76 12.66 33.66
N SER A 80 5.57 13.43 34.39
CA SER A 80 6.52 12.95 35.39
C SER A 80 6.41 13.81 36.64
N ILE A 81 6.46 13.16 37.80
CA ILE A 81 6.37 13.77 39.14
C ILE A 81 7.63 13.38 39.90
N ILE A 82 8.31 14.36 40.48
CA ILE A 82 9.46 14.16 41.34
C ILE A 82 9.10 14.66 42.73
N TYR A 83 9.15 13.77 43.72
CA TYR A 83 8.95 14.09 45.12
C TYR A 83 10.31 14.27 45.78
N PHE A 84 10.62 15.50 46.14
CA PHE A 84 11.80 15.87 46.91
C PHE A 84 11.49 15.75 48.40
N LYS A 85 11.74 14.56 48.97
CA LYS A 85 11.64 14.32 50.41
C LYS A 85 12.97 14.65 51.09
N PRO A 86 13.02 14.73 52.43
CA PRO A 86 14.28 15.05 53.13
C PRO A 86 15.41 14.03 52.95
N ASN A 87 15.10 12.74 52.79
CA ASN A 87 16.08 11.64 52.76
C ASN A 87 16.05 10.78 51.47
N GLU A 88 15.11 11.06 50.58
CA GLU A 88 14.96 10.34 49.32
C GLU A 88 14.32 11.24 48.27
N ILE A 89 14.52 10.89 47.00
CA ILE A 89 13.83 11.51 45.86
C ILE A 89 13.09 10.40 45.15
N ASP A 90 11.76 10.50 45.11
CA ASP A 90 10.92 9.55 44.37
C ASP A 90 10.52 10.15 43.03
N VAL A 91 10.71 9.38 41.96
CA VAL A 91 10.30 9.76 40.61
C VAL A 91 9.16 8.85 40.18
N ILE A 92 8.04 9.43 39.78
CA ILE A 92 6.86 8.74 39.23
C ILE A 92 6.63 9.26 37.82
N TYR A 93 6.33 8.39 36.87
CA TYR A 93 6.07 8.76 35.49
C TYR A 93 5.02 7.86 34.85
N THR A 94 4.35 8.41 33.84
CA THR A 94 3.38 7.66 33.02
C THR A 94 4.04 7.07 31.78
N ILE A 95 3.57 5.90 31.37
CA ILE A 95 3.88 5.23 30.11
C ILE A 95 2.59 5.21 29.28
N THR A 96 2.63 5.85 28.11
CA THR A 96 1.49 5.86 27.19
C THR A 96 1.46 4.56 26.38
N PRO A 97 0.29 4.03 25.98
CA PRO A 97 0.15 2.73 25.30
C PRO A 97 0.91 2.63 23.97
N LYS A 98 1.20 3.77 23.33
CA LYS A 98 1.94 3.83 22.06
C LYS A 98 3.45 3.89 22.24
N LYS A 99 3.94 4.01 23.48
CA LYS A 99 5.35 4.27 23.77
C LYS A 99 5.96 3.10 24.52
N SER A 100 7.15 2.69 24.09
CA SER A 100 7.92 1.67 24.81
C SER A 100 8.25 2.15 26.23
N SER A 101 8.01 1.28 27.21
CA SER A 101 8.36 1.50 28.62
C SER A 101 9.85 1.81 28.79
N LYS A 102 10.71 1.12 28.01
CA LYS A 102 12.16 1.29 28.04
C LYS A 102 12.59 2.67 27.54
N LEU A 103 12.01 3.11 26.41
CA LEU A 103 12.25 4.46 25.87
C LEU A 103 11.77 5.54 26.85
N ARG A 104 10.59 5.37 27.45
CA ARG A 104 10.05 6.33 28.42
C ARG A 104 10.94 6.46 29.65
N LYS A 105 11.47 5.34 30.16
CA LYS A 105 12.39 5.31 31.31
C LYS A 105 13.67 6.10 31.03
N LEU A 106 14.22 6.01 29.81
CA LEU A 106 15.39 6.78 29.36
C LEU A 106 15.12 8.29 29.32
N GLU A 107 13.99 8.71 28.77
CA GLU A 107 13.60 10.12 28.71
C GLU A 107 13.42 10.72 30.11
N VAL A 108 12.71 9.99 30.98
CA VAL A 108 12.48 10.42 32.37
C VAL A 108 13.80 10.50 33.11
N LEU A 109 14.73 9.56 32.89
CA LEU A 109 16.07 9.63 33.47
C LEU A 109 16.81 10.90 33.03
N SER A 110 16.82 11.21 31.74
CA SER A 110 17.46 12.42 31.21
C SER A 110 16.89 13.69 31.86
N TYR A 111 15.56 13.76 31.96
CA TYR A 111 14.85 14.85 32.63
C TYR A 111 15.22 14.96 34.13
N VAL A 112 15.23 13.82 34.84
CA VAL A 112 15.59 13.76 36.26
C VAL A 112 17.05 14.19 36.46
N LEU A 113 17.98 13.70 35.65
CA LEU A 113 19.40 14.08 35.75
C LEU A 113 19.59 15.58 35.54
N ASN A 114 18.87 16.19 34.60
CA ASN A 114 18.88 17.63 34.41
C ASN A 114 18.39 18.37 35.66
N ILE A 115 17.34 17.90 36.32
CA ILE A 115 16.83 18.56 37.53
C ILE A 115 17.78 18.36 38.72
N LEU A 116 18.33 17.16 38.84
CA LEU A 116 19.31 16.86 39.88
C LEU A 116 20.57 17.71 39.72
N SER A 117 20.98 18.06 38.50
CA SER A 117 22.11 18.97 38.28
C SER A 117 21.82 20.39 38.79
N PHE A 118 20.60 20.90 38.60
CA PHE A 118 20.17 22.18 39.21
C PHE A 118 20.06 22.11 40.74
N CYS A 119 19.84 20.92 41.30
CA CYS A 119 19.67 20.70 42.74
C CYS A 119 20.93 20.13 43.42
N ALA A 120 22.08 20.09 42.74
CA ALA A 120 23.29 19.42 43.22
C ALA A 120 23.81 20.00 44.54
N ASP A 121 23.66 21.31 44.74
CA ASP A 121 24.10 21.99 45.97
C ASP A 121 23.10 21.85 47.14
N ILE A 122 21.89 21.34 46.87
CA ILE A 122 20.80 21.22 47.87
C ILE A 122 20.69 19.79 48.38
N TYR A 123 21.01 18.80 47.54
CA TYR A 123 20.91 17.37 47.86
C TYR A 123 22.24 16.66 47.74
N SER A 124 22.65 15.98 48.81
CA SER A 124 23.74 15.01 48.76
C SER A 124 23.21 13.69 48.23
N ILE A 125 23.50 13.42 46.96
CA ILE A 125 23.08 12.21 46.24
C ILE A 125 24.22 11.19 46.28
N LYS A 126 23.88 9.91 46.52
CA LYS A 126 24.84 8.81 46.38
C LYS A 126 25.06 8.50 44.91
N ILE A 127 26.22 8.89 44.38
CA ILE A 127 26.57 8.75 42.96
C ILE A 127 26.55 7.27 42.53
N GLU A 128 26.92 6.35 43.41
CA GLU A 128 26.94 4.92 43.12
C GLU A 128 25.55 4.38 42.76
N GLN A 129 24.52 4.82 43.49
CA GLN A 129 23.14 4.42 43.20
C GLN A 129 22.65 5.05 41.90
N LEU A 130 22.97 6.32 41.67
CA LEU A 130 22.59 7.01 40.44
C LEU A 130 23.25 6.38 39.21
N ALA A 131 24.51 5.99 39.33
CA ALA A 131 25.26 5.26 38.31
C ALA A 131 24.63 3.89 38.02
N GLN A 132 24.29 3.12 39.04
CA GLN A 132 23.60 1.83 38.87
C GLN A 132 22.23 1.96 38.19
N ILE A 133 21.43 2.96 38.58
CA ILE A 133 20.14 3.22 37.93
C ILE A 133 20.36 3.58 36.46
N THR A 134 21.34 4.43 36.17
CA THR A 134 21.67 4.87 34.82
C THR A 134 22.16 3.71 33.96
N GLU A 135 23.07 2.89 34.48
CA GLU A 135 23.60 1.70 33.81
C GLU A 135 22.49 0.71 33.47
N ASN A 136 21.61 0.38 34.42
CA ASN A 136 20.48 -0.51 34.17
C ASN A 136 19.55 0.02 33.08
N ILE A 137 19.29 1.33 33.05
CA ILE A 137 18.46 1.95 32.01
C ILE A 137 19.15 1.93 30.65
N LEU A 138 20.47 2.15 30.60
CA LEU A 138 21.25 2.06 29.37
C LEU A 138 21.31 0.63 28.84
N LEU A 139 21.43 -0.37 29.71
CA LEU A 139 21.36 -1.78 29.33
C LEU A 139 19.99 -2.12 28.75
N ASP A 140 18.90 -1.73 29.44
CA ASP A 140 17.52 -1.90 28.94
C ASP A 140 17.34 -1.27 27.54
N ALA A 141 17.86 -0.05 27.36
CA ALA A 141 17.78 0.69 26.10
C ALA A 141 18.61 0.03 24.99
N THR A 142 19.82 -0.43 25.31
CA THR A 142 20.71 -1.11 24.36
C THR A 142 20.08 -2.42 23.88
N GLU A 143 19.49 -3.20 24.78
CA GLU A 143 18.75 -4.40 24.42
C GLU A 143 17.57 -4.07 23.50
N TYR A 144 16.79 -3.02 23.84
CA TYR A 144 15.66 -2.58 23.03
C TYR A 144 16.08 -2.17 21.60
N PHE A 145 17.10 -1.33 21.47
CA PHE A 145 17.60 -0.90 20.15
C PHE A 145 18.20 -2.05 19.35
N SER A 146 18.83 -3.02 20.02
CA SER A 146 19.41 -4.19 19.36
C SER A 146 18.34 -5.15 18.84
N MET A 147 17.27 -5.38 19.61
CA MET A 147 16.14 -6.21 19.18
C MET A 147 15.38 -5.58 18.00
N ASP A 148 15.06 -4.30 18.09
CA ASP A 148 14.37 -3.58 17.01
C ASP A 148 15.20 -3.56 15.72
N TYR A 149 16.53 -3.45 15.81
CA TYR A 149 17.39 -3.48 14.62
C TYR A 149 17.37 -4.85 13.92
N GLN A 150 17.43 -5.96 14.67
CA GLN A 150 17.37 -7.30 14.07
C GLN A 150 16.01 -7.58 13.41
N GLU A 151 14.91 -7.19 14.07
CA GLU A 151 13.56 -7.33 13.51
C GLU A 151 13.38 -6.43 12.28
N LEU A 152 13.84 -5.19 12.35
CA LEU A 152 13.82 -4.26 11.23
C LEU A 152 14.64 -4.77 10.05
N TYR A 153 15.83 -5.30 10.31
CA TYR A 153 16.68 -5.92 9.30
C TYR A 153 15.98 -7.11 8.63
N THR A 154 15.37 -7.99 9.43
CA THR A 154 14.60 -9.14 8.91
C THR A 154 13.42 -8.69 8.05
N LYS A 155 12.67 -7.66 8.49
CA LYS A 155 11.57 -7.07 7.72
C LYS A 155 12.07 -6.44 6.42
N TYR A 156 13.21 -5.76 6.47
CA TYR A 156 13.83 -5.15 5.31
C TYR A 156 14.29 -6.19 4.29
N ASP A 157 15.00 -7.24 4.72
CA ASP A 157 15.45 -8.32 3.83
C ASP A 157 14.25 -9.02 3.18
N ARG A 158 13.20 -9.31 3.96
CA ARG A 158 11.95 -9.87 3.42
C ARG A 158 11.30 -8.95 2.39
N LEU A 159 11.18 -7.65 2.68
CA LEU A 159 10.61 -6.67 1.75
C LEU A 159 11.45 -6.55 0.48
N LYS A 160 12.78 -6.62 0.61
CA LYS A 160 13.69 -6.61 -0.53
C LYS A 160 13.51 -7.85 -1.40
N GLU A 161 13.44 -9.04 -0.81
CA GLU A 161 13.15 -10.30 -1.52
C GLU A 161 11.78 -10.27 -2.20
N GLU A 162 10.74 -9.79 -1.51
CA GLU A 162 9.39 -9.64 -2.08
C GLU A 162 9.40 -8.66 -3.26
N ASN A 163 10.11 -7.53 -3.15
CA ASN A 163 10.23 -6.54 -4.21
C ASN A 163 11.02 -7.08 -5.43
N GLU A 164 12.14 -7.77 -5.19
CA GLU A 164 12.89 -8.46 -6.25
C GLU A 164 12.04 -9.53 -6.94
N GLY A 165 11.25 -10.29 -6.17
CA GLY A 165 10.31 -11.27 -6.69
C GLY A 165 9.19 -10.65 -7.53
N LEU A 166 8.62 -9.53 -7.10
CA LEU A 166 7.61 -8.79 -7.85
C LEU A 166 8.20 -8.21 -9.15
N ASN A 167 9.39 -7.63 -9.11
CA ASN A 167 10.05 -7.11 -10.31
C ASN A 167 10.34 -8.21 -11.35
N LYS A 168 10.74 -9.40 -10.90
CA LYS A 168 10.87 -10.57 -11.80
C LYS A 168 9.53 -10.96 -12.44
N LYS A 169 8.45 -10.99 -11.65
CA LYS A 169 7.10 -11.29 -12.17
C LYS A 169 6.62 -10.24 -13.17
N ILE A 170 6.84 -8.95 -12.88
CA ILE A 170 6.53 -7.86 -13.81
C ILE A 170 7.23 -8.09 -15.13
N LYS A 171 8.55 -8.34 -15.09
CA LYS A 171 9.34 -8.60 -16.30
C LYS A 171 8.82 -9.81 -17.09
N MET A 172 8.50 -10.92 -16.41
CA MET A 172 7.92 -12.09 -17.08
C MET A 172 6.58 -11.77 -17.77
N VAL A 173 5.71 -11.01 -17.11
CA VAL A 173 4.42 -10.60 -17.69
C VAL A 173 4.61 -9.67 -18.88
N GLU A 174 5.57 -8.75 -18.81
CA GLU A 174 5.94 -7.87 -19.93
C GLU A 174 6.47 -8.66 -21.13
N ASP A 175 7.35 -9.64 -20.89
CA ASP A 175 7.89 -10.52 -21.94
C ASP A 175 6.77 -11.35 -22.59
N SER A 176 5.90 -11.99 -21.80
CA SER A 176 4.75 -12.73 -22.32
C SER A 176 3.76 -11.84 -23.06
N LYS A 177 3.52 -10.61 -22.59
CA LYS A 177 2.66 -9.65 -23.29
C LYS A 177 3.22 -9.35 -24.68
N LYS A 178 4.53 -9.12 -24.78
CA LYS A 178 5.20 -8.85 -26.06
C LYS A 178 5.12 -10.04 -27.02
N GLU A 179 5.27 -11.26 -26.51
CA GLU A 179 5.07 -12.48 -27.30
C GLU A 179 3.63 -12.58 -27.84
N LEU A 180 2.62 -12.37 -26.98
CA LEU A 180 1.21 -12.38 -27.40
C LEU A 180 0.91 -11.28 -28.43
N GLU A 181 1.46 -10.07 -28.26
CA GLU A 181 1.29 -8.97 -29.22
C GLU A 181 1.84 -9.35 -30.60
N ASN A 182 3.01 -10.00 -30.65
CA ASN A 182 3.58 -10.52 -31.89
C ASN A 182 2.71 -11.62 -32.49
N GLU A 183 2.22 -12.56 -31.69
CA GLU A 183 1.36 -13.64 -32.16
C GLU A 183 0.05 -13.09 -32.74
N VAL A 184 -0.61 -12.15 -32.05
CA VAL A 184 -1.82 -11.45 -32.53
C VAL A 184 -1.55 -10.76 -33.87
N TYR A 185 -0.40 -10.09 -34.03
CA TYR A 185 -0.04 -9.47 -35.30
C TYR A 185 0.09 -10.51 -36.43
N THR A 186 0.79 -11.62 -36.18
CA THR A 186 0.94 -12.68 -37.20
C THR A 186 -0.40 -13.34 -37.56
N LEU A 187 -1.28 -13.57 -36.59
CA LEU A 187 -2.60 -14.13 -36.82
C LEU A 187 -3.50 -13.19 -37.60
N LYS A 188 -3.47 -11.88 -37.31
CA LYS A 188 -4.19 -10.87 -38.10
C LYS A 188 -3.74 -10.86 -39.56
N ASN A 189 -2.43 -10.93 -39.81
CA ASN A 189 -1.91 -10.99 -41.18
C ASN A 189 -2.38 -12.26 -41.91
N LYS A 190 -2.31 -13.43 -41.26
CA LYS A 190 -2.83 -14.69 -41.83
C LYS A 190 -4.32 -14.63 -42.09
N MET A 191 -5.09 -14.05 -41.17
CA MET A 191 -6.54 -13.86 -41.34
C MET A 191 -6.84 -12.97 -42.53
N GLN A 192 -6.13 -11.86 -42.70
CA GLN A 192 -6.29 -10.98 -43.87
C GLN A 192 -5.96 -11.71 -45.17
N GLU A 193 -4.87 -12.48 -45.19
CA GLU A 193 -4.48 -13.28 -46.36
C GLU A 193 -5.55 -14.33 -46.71
N LEU A 194 -6.06 -15.06 -45.71
CA LEU A 194 -7.11 -16.05 -45.90
C LEU A 194 -8.43 -15.40 -46.35
N ASN A 195 -8.82 -14.28 -45.76
CA ASN A 195 -10.02 -13.55 -46.18
C ASN A 195 -9.90 -13.04 -47.61
N ALA A 196 -8.73 -12.55 -48.03
CA ALA A 196 -8.50 -12.15 -49.41
C ALA A 196 -8.63 -13.35 -50.38
N LYS A 197 -8.09 -14.52 -50.00
CA LYS A 197 -8.27 -15.77 -50.76
C LYS A 197 -9.73 -16.20 -50.81
N LEU A 198 -10.42 -16.12 -49.69
CA LEU A 198 -11.82 -16.52 -49.56
C LEU A 198 -12.73 -15.60 -50.38
N GLN A 199 -12.54 -14.28 -50.32
CA GLN A 199 -13.23 -13.33 -51.21
C GLN A 199 -12.92 -13.57 -52.70
N GLY A 200 -11.72 -14.06 -53.00
CA GLY A 200 -11.38 -14.51 -54.36
C GLY A 200 -12.19 -15.73 -54.80
N LEU A 201 -12.46 -16.67 -53.88
CA LEU A 201 -13.18 -17.92 -54.10
C LEU A 201 -14.71 -17.81 -53.96
N GLU A 202 -15.21 -16.83 -53.20
CA GLU A 202 -16.65 -16.56 -52.97
C GLU A 202 -17.35 -15.95 -54.18
N LYS A 203 -16.62 -15.54 -55.22
CA LYS A 203 -17.23 -15.22 -56.50
C LYS A 203 -17.76 -16.52 -57.09
N TYR A 204 -19.08 -16.60 -57.38
CA TYR A 204 -19.79 -17.77 -57.92
C TYR A 204 -18.86 -18.75 -58.65
N SER A 205 -18.84 -20.03 -58.24
CA SER A 205 -18.14 -21.06 -59.02
C SER A 205 -18.71 -21.12 -60.43
N ASP A 206 -17.88 -21.49 -61.41
CA ASP A 206 -18.29 -21.46 -62.82
C ASP A 206 -19.52 -22.35 -63.07
N ASP A 207 -19.64 -23.47 -62.36
CA ASP A 207 -20.81 -24.37 -62.41
C ASP A 207 -22.09 -23.71 -61.89
N VAL A 208 -22.00 -22.98 -60.77
CA VAL A 208 -23.15 -22.28 -60.18
C VAL A 208 -23.55 -21.09 -61.05
N LEU A 209 -22.56 -20.40 -61.64
CA LEU A 209 -22.85 -19.31 -62.56
C LEU A 209 -23.49 -19.82 -63.85
N ALA A 210 -23.03 -20.96 -64.37
CA ALA A 210 -23.61 -21.62 -65.54
C ALA A 210 -25.09 -21.98 -65.31
N LEU A 211 -25.42 -22.57 -64.16
CA LEU A 211 -26.81 -22.85 -63.78
C LEU A 211 -27.66 -21.57 -63.68
N LYS A 212 -27.11 -20.50 -63.08
CA LYS A 212 -27.79 -19.21 -62.96
C LYS A 212 -28.03 -18.53 -64.30
N ILE A 213 -27.09 -18.66 -65.25
CA ILE A 213 -27.26 -18.18 -66.63
C ILE A 213 -28.40 -18.95 -67.32
N GLN A 214 -28.45 -20.28 -67.17
CA GLN A 214 -29.52 -21.10 -67.73
C GLN A 214 -30.90 -20.76 -67.14
N GLU A 215 -31.00 -20.60 -65.83
CA GLU A 215 -32.22 -20.15 -65.14
C GLU A 215 -32.66 -18.78 -65.66
N TRP A 216 -31.73 -17.82 -65.79
CA TRP A 216 -32.03 -16.49 -66.29
C TRP A 216 -32.57 -16.49 -67.72
N ILE A 217 -31.93 -17.27 -68.61
CA ILE A 217 -32.36 -17.41 -70.02
C ILE A 217 -33.76 -18.02 -70.09
N ALA A 218 -34.06 -19.02 -69.24
CA ALA A 218 -35.38 -19.64 -69.17
C ALA A 218 -36.45 -18.66 -68.67
N GLU A 219 -36.13 -17.82 -67.69
CA GLU A 219 -37.04 -16.80 -67.14
C GLU A 219 -37.31 -15.63 -68.11
N HIS A 220 -36.33 -15.28 -68.95
CA HIS A 220 -36.39 -14.16 -69.88
C HIS A 220 -36.70 -14.58 -71.34
N ASN A 221 -37.36 -15.74 -71.52
CA ASN A 221 -37.81 -16.23 -72.83
C ASN A 221 -36.71 -16.33 -73.90
N GLY A 222 -35.48 -16.67 -73.51
CA GLY A 222 -34.35 -16.81 -74.43
C GLY A 222 -33.56 -15.53 -74.71
N GLU A 223 -33.97 -14.39 -74.17
CA GLU A 223 -33.20 -13.14 -74.28
C GLU A 223 -32.19 -13.01 -73.15
N PHE A 224 -30.91 -12.81 -73.48
CA PHE A 224 -29.84 -12.66 -72.49
C PHE A 224 -29.15 -11.30 -72.63
N ASN A 225 -29.32 -10.44 -71.62
CA ASN A 225 -28.60 -9.18 -71.52
C ASN A 225 -27.41 -9.32 -70.57
N LEU A 226 -26.21 -9.30 -71.13
CA LEU A 226 -24.94 -9.47 -70.40
C LEU A 226 -24.78 -8.44 -69.27
N ALA A 227 -25.06 -7.17 -69.56
CA ALA A 227 -24.87 -6.06 -68.62
C ALA A 227 -25.89 -6.11 -67.47
N GLU A 228 -27.12 -6.54 -67.76
CA GLU A 228 -28.17 -6.68 -66.75
C GLU A 228 -27.87 -7.86 -65.82
N PHE A 229 -27.51 -9.03 -66.36
CA PHE A 229 -27.12 -10.19 -65.57
C PHE A 229 -25.88 -9.94 -64.71
N ALA A 230 -24.84 -9.32 -65.27
CA ALA A 230 -23.61 -8.96 -64.56
C ALA A 230 -23.89 -8.03 -63.38
N LYS A 231 -24.82 -7.09 -63.54
CA LYS A 231 -25.23 -6.14 -62.50
C LYS A 231 -26.08 -6.80 -61.40
N VAL A 232 -27.00 -7.70 -61.77
CA VAL A 232 -27.88 -8.39 -60.82
C VAL A 232 -27.11 -9.38 -59.95
N TYR A 233 -26.18 -10.13 -60.53
CA TYR A 233 -25.39 -11.12 -59.80
C TYR A 233 -24.02 -10.62 -59.33
N ASN A 234 -23.69 -9.34 -59.58
CA ASN A 234 -22.42 -8.72 -59.18
C ASN A 234 -21.18 -9.52 -59.66
N VAL A 235 -21.21 -9.95 -60.93
CA VAL A 235 -20.14 -10.71 -61.58
C VAL A 235 -19.60 -9.89 -62.76
N PRO A 236 -18.27 -9.87 -63.01
CA PRO A 236 -17.72 -9.16 -64.16
C PRO A 236 -18.29 -9.68 -65.50
N GLU A 237 -18.70 -8.77 -66.39
CA GLU A 237 -19.25 -9.10 -67.73
C GLU A 237 -18.35 -10.06 -68.50
N THR A 238 -17.02 -9.85 -68.44
CA THR A 238 -16.03 -10.70 -69.10
C THR A 238 -16.07 -12.16 -68.64
N ARG A 239 -16.43 -12.42 -67.39
CA ARG A 239 -16.55 -13.79 -66.84
C ARG A 239 -17.86 -14.44 -67.25
N VAL A 240 -18.95 -13.66 -67.27
CA VAL A 240 -20.26 -14.12 -67.76
C VAL A 240 -20.18 -14.50 -69.24
N GLU A 241 -19.50 -13.69 -70.06
CA GLU A 241 -19.28 -13.95 -71.49
C GLU A 241 -18.45 -15.22 -71.74
N GLN A 242 -17.38 -15.44 -70.97
CA GLN A 242 -16.58 -16.66 -71.07
C GLN A 242 -17.41 -17.92 -70.78
N ILE A 243 -18.24 -17.89 -69.74
CA ILE A 243 -19.08 -19.04 -69.37
C ILE A 243 -20.22 -19.23 -70.37
N LEU A 244 -20.80 -18.15 -70.91
CA LEU A 244 -21.78 -18.21 -71.99
C LEU A 244 -21.20 -18.87 -73.24
N ASN A 245 -19.98 -18.49 -73.64
CA ASN A 245 -19.28 -19.10 -74.77
C ASN A 245 -18.97 -20.58 -74.54
N ASN A 246 -18.61 -20.97 -73.31
CA ASN A 246 -18.43 -22.38 -72.96
C ASN A 246 -19.74 -23.16 -73.04
N LEU A 247 -20.85 -22.61 -72.52
CA LEU A 247 -22.19 -23.23 -72.61
C LEU A 247 -22.68 -23.39 -74.06
N ILE A 248 -22.36 -22.43 -74.94
CA ILE A 248 -22.65 -22.53 -76.38
C ILE A 248 -21.77 -23.60 -77.04
N ALA A 249 -20.47 -23.63 -76.71
CA ALA A 249 -19.51 -24.59 -77.26
C ALA A 249 -19.84 -26.04 -76.85
N GLU A 250 -20.34 -26.23 -75.64
CA GLU A 250 -20.79 -27.53 -75.11
C GLU A 250 -22.20 -27.93 -75.59
N GLY A 251 -22.89 -27.05 -76.32
CA GLY A 251 -24.20 -27.32 -76.93
C GLY A 251 -25.39 -27.18 -75.97
N TYR A 252 -25.20 -26.58 -74.80
CA TYR A 252 -26.27 -26.32 -73.83
C TYR A 252 -27.12 -25.09 -74.19
N LEU A 253 -26.63 -24.20 -75.07
CA LEU A 253 -27.32 -23.02 -75.57
C LEU A 253 -27.16 -22.87 -77.08
N GLU A 254 -28.21 -22.48 -77.79
CA GLU A 254 -28.16 -22.13 -79.21
C GLU A 254 -27.82 -20.64 -79.38
N GLY A 255 -26.65 -20.35 -79.98
CA GLY A 255 -26.25 -18.99 -80.26
C GLY A 255 -27.01 -18.40 -81.45
N SER A 256 -27.93 -17.46 -81.20
CA SER A 256 -28.45 -16.59 -82.26
C SER A 256 -27.42 -15.52 -82.59
N LYS A 257 -26.86 -15.56 -83.80
CA LYS A 257 -26.04 -14.46 -84.34
C LYS A 257 -26.98 -13.31 -84.71
N GLY A 258 -26.99 -12.27 -83.88
CA GLY A 258 -27.37 -10.91 -84.28
C GLY A 258 -26.22 -10.24 -85.02
#